data_AF-A0A2V6FAS7-F1
#
_entry.id   AF-A0A2V6FAS7-F1
#
_cell.length_a   1.000
_cell.length_b   1.000
_cell.length_c   1.000
_cell.angle_alpha   90.00
_cell.angle_beta   90.00
_cell.angle_gamma   90.00
#
_symmetry.space_group_name_H-M   'P 1'
#
loop_
_entity.id
_entity.type
_entity.pdbx_description
1 polymer ?
#
loop_
_entity_poly.entity_id
_entity_poly.type
_entity_poly.pdbx_seq_one_letter_code
_entity_poly.pdbx_strand_id
1 'polypeptide(L)'
;MTSPANPLSIVVNGDLSLTARFRAHVFTDGFESGGLTALSWVSGTNAPWMVQTNVISFGQFAARSGSVSNSQSSSLMLTNFNTAAGVGSFDYKVSSETNFDFLGFYLNGVLQQAWSGEVGWATYQFAVPGGPINLEWRYVKDASQSAGLDAAFIDNLDLPLVAPSLRLSNPTPGGFQVQFQGPSAQSVRIQGSADLIAWQTLSTTNLANGAVIQFADPQAPNYQFRFYRAVSP
;
A
#
# COMPACT_ATOMS: atom_id res chain seq x y z
N MET A 1 -4.38 -32.44 8.07
CA MET A 1 -3.31 -31.46 7.75
C MET A 1 -3.95 -30.18 7.24
N THR A 2 -3.40 -29.03 7.60
CA THR A 2 -3.78 -27.71 7.06
C THR A 2 -2.55 -27.11 6.39
N SER A 3 -2.67 -26.58 5.17
CA SER A 3 -1.56 -25.96 4.43
C SER A 3 -2.01 -24.60 3.87
N PRO A 4 -1.16 -23.56 3.92
CA PRO A 4 -1.42 -22.27 3.29
C PRO A 4 -0.91 -22.19 1.84
N ALA A 5 -0.33 -23.27 1.29
CA ALA A 5 0.26 -23.24 -0.05
C ALA A 5 -0.80 -23.00 -1.13
N ASN A 6 -0.51 -22.09 -2.07
CA ASN A 6 -1.32 -21.83 -3.25
C ASN A 6 -0.40 -21.63 -4.47
N PRO A 7 -0.34 -22.59 -5.42
CA PRO A 7 -1.13 -23.81 -5.47
C PRO A 7 -0.68 -24.86 -4.43
N LEU A 8 -1.64 -25.64 -3.90
CA LEU A 8 -1.36 -26.77 -3.00
C LEU A 8 -1.07 -28.04 -3.82
N SER A 9 0.13 -28.59 -3.69
CA SER A 9 0.50 -29.89 -4.28
C SER A 9 0.33 -31.01 -3.25
N ILE A 10 -0.41 -32.06 -3.62
CA ILE A 10 -0.64 -33.25 -2.78
C ILE A 10 -0.53 -34.51 -3.64
N VAL A 11 0.03 -35.57 -3.07
CA VAL A 11 0.06 -36.91 -3.67
C VAL A 11 -1.05 -37.75 -3.04
N VAL A 12 -1.95 -38.29 -3.86
CA VAL A 12 -3.13 -39.05 -3.39
C VAL A 12 -2.83 -40.55 -3.51
N ASN A 13 -2.53 -41.22 -2.39
CA ASN A 13 -2.23 -42.66 -2.33
C ASN A 13 -3.32 -43.49 -1.61
N GLY A 14 -4.51 -42.91 -1.43
CA GLY A 14 -5.67 -43.50 -0.75
C GLY A 14 -6.78 -42.47 -0.60
N ASP A 15 -7.91 -42.87 -0.01
CA ASP A 15 -9.06 -41.99 0.20
C ASP A 15 -8.68 -40.74 1.01
N LEU A 16 -9.02 -39.57 0.47
CA LEU A 16 -8.64 -38.27 1.02
C LEU A 16 -9.85 -37.33 1.04
N SER A 17 -10.13 -36.73 2.20
CA SER A 17 -11.07 -35.62 2.32
C SER A 17 -10.31 -34.31 2.46
N LEU A 18 -10.60 -33.36 1.58
CA LEU A 18 -10.04 -32.01 1.60
C LEU A 18 -11.14 -31.01 1.92
N THR A 19 -10.88 -30.10 2.85
CA THR A 19 -11.73 -28.94 3.09
C THR A 19 -10.94 -27.70 2.74
N ALA A 20 -11.26 -27.09 1.60
CA ALA A 20 -10.70 -25.80 1.24
C ALA A 20 -11.30 -24.71 2.15
N ARG A 21 -10.44 -23.93 2.78
CA ARG A 21 -10.83 -22.72 3.51
C ARG A 21 -10.17 -21.54 2.81
N PHE A 22 -10.95 -20.85 1.98
CA PHE A 22 -10.48 -19.63 1.32
C PHE A 22 -10.67 -18.45 2.26
N ARG A 23 -9.69 -17.56 2.25
CA ARG A 23 -9.83 -16.20 2.76
C ARG A 23 -9.62 -15.27 1.57
N ALA A 24 -10.39 -14.19 1.49
CA ALA A 24 -10.08 -13.13 0.55
C ALA A 24 -8.63 -12.68 0.80
N HIS A 25 -7.82 -12.70 -0.26
CA HIS A 25 -6.50 -12.07 -0.21
C HIS A 25 -6.73 -10.57 -0.14
N VAL A 26 -6.15 -9.93 0.86
CA VAL A 26 -6.25 -8.48 1.03
C VAL A 26 -4.96 -7.90 0.47
N PHE A 27 -5.05 -7.35 -0.73
CA PHE A 27 -3.96 -6.60 -1.33
C PHE A 27 -3.60 -5.40 -0.45
N THR A 28 -2.35 -4.98 -0.53
CA THR A 28 -1.91 -3.73 0.12
C THR A 28 -2.71 -2.54 -0.43
N ASP A 29 -2.96 -2.54 -1.74
CA ASP A 29 -3.99 -1.69 -2.35
C ASP A 29 -4.51 -2.34 -3.65
N GLY A 30 -5.82 -2.60 -3.69
CA GLY A 30 -6.53 -3.02 -4.91
C GLY A 30 -7.36 -1.89 -5.53
N PHE A 31 -7.15 -0.63 -5.12
CA PHE A 31 -7.88 0.56 -5.56
C PHE A 31 -9.39 0.57 -5.24
N GLU A 32 -9.87 -0.39 -4.45
CA GLU A 32 -11.27 -0.57 -4.07
C GLU A 32 -11.84 0.55 -3.18
N SER A 33 -11.02 1.51 -2.76
CA SER A 33 -11.51 2.76 -2.15
C SER A 33 -12.19 3.70 -3.17
N GLY A 34 -12.13 3.37 -4.46
CA GLY A 34 -12.66 4.19 -5.55
C GLY A 34 -11.78 5.40 -5.87
N GLY A 35 -10.60 5.51 -5.25
CA GLY A 35 -9.66 6.61 -5.43
C GLY A 35 -8.25 6.24 -4.96
N LEU A 36 -7.34 7.21 -5.05
CA LEU A 36 -5.95 7.05 -4.61
C LEU A 36 -5.77 7.41 -3.12
N THR A 37 -6.68 6.94 -2.26
CA THR A 37 -6.78 7.36 -0.86
C THR A 37 -6.51 6.24 0.15
N ALA A 38 -6.51 4.97 -0.27
CA ALA A 38 -6.20 3.85 0.61
C ALA A 38 -4.73 3.87 1.08
N LEU A 39 -3.81 4.28 0.19
CA LEU A 39 -2.43 4.62 0.54
C LEU A 39 -2.15 6.11 0.26
N SER A 40 -1.00 6.59 0.73
CA SER A 40 -0.49 7.94 0.45
C SER A 40 0.10 8.07 -0.96
N TRP A 41 -0.68 7.69 -1.97
CA TRP A 41 -0.33 7.80 -3.36
C TRP A 41 -0.05 9.26 -3.76
N VAL A 42 0.99 9.46 -4.55
CA VAL A 42 1.33 10.74 -5.16
C VAL A 42 1.22 10.58 -6.67
N SER A 43 0.46 11.44 -7.31
CA SER A 43 0.31 11.46 -8.77
C SER A 43 0.76 12.82 -9.32
N GLY A 44 1.29 12.81 -10.55
CA GLY A 44 1.66 14.05 -11.25
C GLY A 44 0.46 14.99 -11.47
N THR A 45 0.71 16.30 -11.57
CA THR A 45 -0.36 17.32 -11.64
C THR A 45 -0.92 17.58 -13.03
N ASN A 46 -0.12 17.42 -14.10
CA ASN A 46 -0.56 17.71 -15.47
C ASN A 46 -1.37 16.58 -16.12
N ALA A 47 -1.08 15.34 -15.74
CA ALA A 47 -1.78 14.16 -16.23
C ALA A 47 -1.82 13.11 -15.10
N PRO A 48 -2.67 13.31 -14.09
CA PRO A 48 -2.69 12.41 -12.95
C PRO A 48 -3.19 11.02 -13.35
N TRP A 49 -2.63 10.00 -12.70
CA TRP A 49 -3.27 8.69 -12.65
C TRP A 49 -4.60 8.80 -11.91
N MET A 50 -5.55 7.98 -12.32
CA MET A 50 -6.90 7.97 -11.75
C MET A 50 -7.41 6.55 -11.59
N VAL A 51 -8.28 6.34 -10.60
CA VAL A 51 -8.99 5.07 -10.42
C VAL A 51 -10.22 5.04 -11.32
N GLN A 52 -10.47 3.90 -11.96
CA GLN A 52 -11.58 3.71 -12.91
C GLN A 52 -12.17 2.30 -12.82
N THR A 53 -13.33 2.10 -13.47
CA THR A 53 -14.19 0.92 -13.33
C THR A 53 -14.40 0.11 -14.63
N ASN A 54 -13.68 0.45 -15.71
CA ASN A 54 -13.91 -0.14 -17.04
C ASN A 54 -12.91 -1.25 -17.38
N VAL A 55 -11.65 -1.11 -16.97
CA VAL A 55 -10.55 -2.04 -17.25
C VAL A 55 -9.95 -2.47 -15.93
N ILE A 56 -10.36 -3.62 -15.40
CA ILE A 56 -10.09 -4.06 -14.03
C ILE A 56 -9.42 -5.44 -14.05
N SER A 57 -8.47 -5.71 -13.14
CA SER A 57 -7.91 -7.06 -12.96
C SER A 57 -8.78 -7.87 -12.01
N PHE A 58 -9.11 -7.29 -10.86
CA PHE A 58 -9.97 -7.90 -9.84
C PHE A 58 -10.84 -6.85 -9.14
N GLY A 59 -11.98 -7.25 -8.56
CA GLY A 59 -12.85 -6.32 -7.84
C GLY A 59 -13.63 -5.39 -8.77
N GLN A 60 -13.66 -4.10 -8.44
CA GLN A 60 -14.43 -3.07 -9.15
C GLN A 60 -13.59 -1.92 -9.68
N PHE A 61 -12.35 -1.79 -9.22
CA PHE A 61 -11.53 -0.61 -9.48
C PHE A 61 -10.12 -1.00 -9.87
N ALA A 62 -9.51 -0.23 -10.79
CA ALA A 62 -8.08 -0.30 -11.06
C ALA A 62 -7.55 1.09 -11.41
N ALA A 63 -6.27 1.33 -11.17
CA ALA A 63 -5.63 2.60 -11.52
C ALA A 63 -5.24 2.63 -13.00
N ARG A 64 -5.50 3.75 -13.68
CA ARG A 64 -5.13 4.04 -15.07
C ARG A 64 -4.21 5.26 -15.11
N SER A 65 -3.22 5.24 -16.00
CA SER A 65 -2.41 6.41 -16.31
C SER A 65 -3.26 7.59 -16.79
N GLY A 66 -2.77 8.80 -16.51
CA GLY A 66 -3.32 10.01 -17.10
C GLY A 66 -3.10 10.01 -18.62
N SER A 67 -4.04 10.62 -19.35
CA SER A 67 -3.86 10.84 -20.78
C SER A 67 -2.77 11.89 -21.00
N VAL A 68 -1.74 11.54 -21.77
CA VAL A 68 -0.57 12.39 -22.04
C VAL A 68 -0.39 12.54 -23.55
N SER A 69 0.13 13.68 -23.98
CA SER A 69 0.50 13.90 -25.39
C SER A 69 1.90 13.34 -25.69
N ASN A 70 2.33 13.43 -26.95
CA ASN A 70 3.67 13.03 -27.38
C ASN A 70 4.77 13.66 -26.50
N SER A 71 5.81 12.88 -26.20
CA SER A 71 6.96 13.26 -25.37
C SER A 71 6.59 13.68 -23.94
N GLN A 72 5.43 13.26 -23.44
CA GLN A 72 4.99 13.49 -22.07
C GLN A 72 4.85 12.19 -21.29
N SER A 73 4.74 12.32 -19.98
CA SER A 73 4.63 11.17 -19.07
C SER A 73 3.62 11.41 -17.96
N SER A 74 3.07 10.32 -17.44
CA SER A 74 2.16 10.29 -16.30
C SER A 74 2.72 9.32 -15.26
N SER A 75 2.90 9.78 -14.01
CA SER A 75 3.47 8.97 -12.93
C SER A 75 2.50 8.81 -11.76
N LEU A 76 2.48 7.61 -11.19
CA LEU A 76 1.91 7.26 -9.90
C LEU A 76 3.02 6.74 -8.99
N MET A 77 3.12 7.29 -7.79
CA MET A 77 4.22 7.05 -6.88
C MET A 77 3.73 6.72 -5.47
N LEU A 78 4.44 5.82 -4.81
CA LEU A 78 4.33 5.59 -3.38
C LEU A 78 5.70 5.87 -2.77
N THR A 79 5.81 6.88 -1.90
CA THR A 79 7.09 7.39 -1.41
C THR A 79 7.28 7.15 0.08
N ASN A 80 8.52 6.88 0.46
CA ASN A 80 8.94 6.62 1.84
C ASN A 80 8.05 5.55 2.53
N PHE A 81 7.65 4.53 1.78
CA PHE A 81 6.79 3.45 2.26
C PHE A 81 7.66 2.38 2.90
N ASN A 82 7.39 2.04 4.15
CA ASN A 82 8.23 1.15 4.93
C ASN A 82 7.76 -0.30 4.77
N THR A 83 8.68 -1.18 4.36
CA THR A 83 8.37 -2.57 4.05
C THR A 83 9.23 -3.54 4.85
N ALA A 84 8.74 -4.75 5.05
CA ALA A 84 9.57 -5.87 5.43
C ALA A 84 10.31 -6.38 4.18
N ALA A 85 11.47 -7.02 4.36
CA ALA A 85 12.11 -7.67 3.22
C ALA A 85 11.24 -8.85 2.73
N GLY A 86 11.09 -8.99 1.41
CA GLY A 86 10.26 -10.05 0.85
C GLY A 86 10.01 -9.89 -0.64
N VAL A 87 8.86 -10.37 -1.10
CA VAL A 87 8.40 -10.26 -2.48
C VAL A 87 7.20 -9.34 -2.52
N GLY A 88 7.25 -8.33 -3.38
CA GLY A 88 6.10 -7.51 -3.76
C GLY A 88 5.57 -7.94 -5.12
N SER A 89 4.32 -7.61 -5.39
CA SER A 89 3.70 -7.84 -6.70
C SER A 89 2.64 -6.81 -7.03
N PHE A 90 2.34 -6.66 -8.31
CA PHE A 90 1.14 -5.96 -8.78
C PHE A 90 0.70 -6.55 -10.10
N ASP A 91 -0.59 -6.41 -10.41
CA ASP A 91 -1.11 -6.68 -11.74
C ASP A 91 -0.92 -5.45 -12.63
N TYR A 92 -0.59 -5.69 -13.89
CA TYR A 92 -0.42 -4.64 -14.89
C TYR A 92 -1.08 -5.02 -16.21
N LYS A 93 -1.51 -3.97 -16.93
CA LYS A 93 -1.98 -4.05 -18.30
C LYS A 93 -1.44 -2.86 -19.08
N VAL A 94 -1.07 -3.07 -20.34
CA VAL A 94 -0.66 -1.99 -21.26
C VAL A 94 -1.46 -2.11 -22.55
N SER A 95 -1.91 -0.97 -23.06
CA SER A 95 -2.49 -0.86 -24.40
C SER A 95 -1.91 0.40 -25.01
N SER A 96 -0.82 0.21 -25.75
CA SER A 96 0.03 1.28 -26.28
C SER A 96 0.70 0.88 -27.60
N GLU A 97 1.49 1.78 -28.17
CA GLU A 97 2.34 1.45 -29.31
C GLU A 97 3.46 0.47 -28.93
N THR A 98 3.60 -0.59 -29.73
CA THR A 98 4.61 -1.62 -29.48
C THR A 98 6.01 -1.05 -29.69
N ASN A 99 6.85 -1.12 -28.66
CA ASN A 99 8.23 -0.62 -28.61
C ASN A 99 8.41 0.92 -28.60
N PHE A 100 7.35 1.71 -28.41
CA PHE A 100 7.44 3.17 -28.40
C PHE A 100 6.91 3.78 -27.09
N ASP A 101 5.67 3.46 -26.74
CA ASP A 101 5.01 3.95 -25.54
C ASP A 101 5.09 2.91 -24.43
N PHE A 102 5.68 3.27 -23.29
CA PHE A 102 6.01 2.30 -22.24
C PHE A 102 5.35 2.62 -20.90
N LEU A 103 4.86 1.57 -20.23
CA LEU A 103 4.79 1.53 -18.77
C LEU A 103 6.15 1.07 -18.23
N GLY A 104 6.82 1.93 -17.48
CA GLY A 104 8.00 1.59 -16.69
C GLY A 104 7.66 1.45 -15.20
N PHE A 105 8.18 0.42 -14.55
CA PHE A 105 8.14 0.26 -13.10
C PHE A 105 9.51 0.47 -12.48
N TYR A 106 9.58 1.35 -11.49
CA TYR A 106 10.81 1.74 -10.81
C TYR A 106 10.72 1.44 -9.31
N LEU A 107 11.80 0.88 -8.78
CA LEU A 107 12.02 0.69 -7.34
C LEU A 107 13.23 1.53 -6.93
N ASN A 108 13.05 2.43 -5.97
CA ASN A 108 14.08 3.35 -5.48
C ASN A 108 14.77 4.14 -6.61
N GLY A 109 14.00 4.51 -7.64
CA GLY A 109 14.48 5.23 -8.83
C GLY A 109 15.17 4.37 -9.89
N VAL A 110 15.34 3.06 -9.65
CA VAL A 110 15.93 2.12 -10.62
C VAL A 110 14.82 1.42 -11.40
N LEU A 111 14.86 1.53 -12.73
CA LEU A 111 13.95 0.82 -13.62
C LEU A 111 14.11 -0.69 -13.43
N GLN A 112 13.03 -1.37 -13.04
CA GLN A 112 12.99 -2.82 -12.87
C GLN A 112 12.52 -3.51 -14.14
N GLN A 113 11.48 -2.97 -14.78
CA GLN A 113 10.91 -3.52 -15.99
C GLN A 113 10.13 -2.45 -16.77
N ALA A 114 10.03 -2.63 -18.10
CA ALA A 114 9.19 -1.82 -18.97
C ALA A 114 8.36 -2.69 -19.93
N TRP A 115 7.13 -2.25 -20.21
CA TRP A 115 6.20 -2.94 -21.11
C TRP A 115 5.58 -1.96 -22.09
N SER A 116 5.38 -2.41 -23.33
CA SER A 116 4.73 -1.64 -24.41
C SER A 116 3.88 -2.57 -25.27
N GLY A 117 3.05 -1.99 -26.14
CA GLY A 117 2.16 -2.75 -27.01
C GLY A 117 0.84 -3.13 -26.32
N GLU A 118 0.25 -4.22 -26.79
CA GLU A 118 -1.00 -4.76 -26.25
C GLU A 118 -0.72 -5.94 -25.31
N VAL A 119 -0.56 -5.62 -24.02
CA VAL A 119 -0.37 -6.62 -22.96
C VAL A 119 -1.70 -6.82 -22.23
N GLY A 120 -2.13 -8.07 -22.07
CA GLY A 120 -3.25 -8.44 -21.21
C GLY A 120 -2.93 -8.21 -19.73
N TRP A 121 -3.89 -8.45 -18.83
CA TRP A 121 -3.56 -8.48 -17.40
C TRP A 121 -2.54 -9.58 -17.11
N ALA A 122 -1.44 -9.19 -16.46
CA ALA A 122 -0.41 -10.09 -15.99
C ALA A 122 0.12 -9.58 -14.64
N THR A 123 0.68 -10.48 -13.83
CA THR A 123 1.27 -10.13 -12.54
C THR A 123 2.79 -10.00 -12.68
N TYR A 124 3.35 -8.89 -12.19
CA TYR A 124 4.79 -8.72 -12.03
C TYR A 124 5.18 -8.89 -10.57
N GLN A 125 6.24 -9.66 -10.30
CA GLN A 125 6.80 -9.85 -8.97
C GLN A 125 8.20 -9.25 -8.90
N PHE A 126 8.56 -8.69 -7.75
CA PHE A 126 9.86 -8.07 -7.53
C PHE A 126 10.34 -8.25 -6.09
N ALA A 127 11.66 -8.24 -5.92
CA ALA A 127 12.26 -8.28 -4.59
C ALA A 127 12.09 -6.91 -3.90
N VAL A 128 11.61 -6.93 -2.67
CA VAL A 128 11.41 -5.75 -1.84
C VAL A 128 12.47 -5.74 -0.73
N PRO A 129 13.35 -4.73 -0.65
CA PRO A 129 14.27 -4.60 0.47
C PRO A 129 13.50 -4.17 1.73
N GLY A 130 13.96 -4.60 2.90
CA GLY A 130 13.41 -4.11 4.16
C GLY A 130 13.76 -2.64 4.39
N GLY A 131 12.82 -1.86 4.94
CA GLY A 131 12.97 -0.43 5.17
C GLY A 131 12.16 0.43 4.21
N PRO A 132 12.45 1.74 4.16
CA PRO A 132 11.73 2.68 3.29
C PRO A 132 12.05 2.42 1.81
N ILE A 133 11.02 2.33 1.00
CA ILE A 133 11.09 2.21 -0.45
C ILE A 133 10.30 3.33 -1.15
N ASN A 134 10.70 3.60 -2.38
CA ASN A 134 9.95 4.43 -3.33
C ASN A 134 9.56 3.56 -4.53
N LEU A 135 8.27 3.49 -4.81
CA LEU A 135 7.73 2.83 -5.99
C LEU A 135 7.22 3.89 -6.97
N GLU A 136 7.48 3.69 -8.26
CA GLU A 136 6.91 4.53 -9.31
C GLU A 136 6.47 3.67 -10.50
N TRP A 137 5.24 3.93 -10.95
CA TRP A 137 4.73 3.49 -12.24
C TRP A 137 4.63 4.71 -13.14
N ARG A 138 5.34 4.67 -14.26
CA ARG A 138 5.42 5.80 -15.21
C ARG A 138 5.01 5.33 -16.59
N TYR A 139 3.94 5.92 -17.12
CA TYR A 139 3.61 5.81 -18.54
C TYR A 139 4.27 6.95 -19.30
N VAL A 140 5.02 6.65 -20.36
CA VAL A 140 5.75 7.64 -21.17
C VAL A 140 5.42 7.40 -22.64
N LYS A 141 5.08 8.49 -23.35
CA LYS A 141 4.92 8.48 -24.80
C LYS A 141 6.18 8.93 -25.52
N ASP A 142 6.39 8.37 -26.71
CA ASP A 142 7.42 8.83 -27.63
C ASP A 142 6.98 10.12 -28.39
N ALA A 143 7.73 10.51 -29.42
CA ALA A 143 7.50 11.79 -30.11
C ALA A 143 6.28 11.80 -31.06
N SER A 144 5.64 10.66 -31.35
CA SER A 144 4.55 10.62 -32.35
C SER A 144 3.67 9.39 -32.26
N GLN A 145 2.43 9.52 -32.75
CA GLN A 145 1.43 8.45 -32.90
C GLN A 145 0.78 8.04 -31.56
N SER A 146 -0.32 7.29 -31.68
CA SER A 146 -0.99 6.66 -30.55
C SER A 146 -1.66 5.38 -31.05
N ALA A 147 -1.65 4.33 -30.23
CA ALA A 147 -2.34 3.08 -30.53
C ALA A 147 -3.07 2.54 -29.31
N GLY A 148 -4.09 1.71 -29.56
CA GLY A 148 -4.89 1.10 -28.51
C GLY A 148 -5.63 2.14 -27.66
N LEU A 149 -5.63 1.94 -26.35
CA LEU A 149 -6.18 2.86 -25.35
C LEU A 149 -5.21 3.96 -24.95
N ASP A 150 -3.98 3.89 -25.45
CA ASP A 150 -2.86 4.77 -25.14
C ASP A 150 -2.68 4.97 -23.63
N ALA A 151 -2.63 3.86 -22.90
CA ALA A 151 -2.65 3.85 -21.45
C ALA A 151 -2.01 2.61 -20.83
N ALA A 152 -1.57 2.82 -19.59
CA ALA A 152 -1.18 1.76 -18.68
C ALA A 152 -2.17 1.65 -17.52
N PHE A 153 -2.31 0.45 -16.98
CA PHE A 153 -3.16 0.15 -15.85
C PHE A 153 -2.39 -0.69 -14.83
N ILE A 154 -2.67 -0.44 -13.55
CA ILE A 154 -2.18 -1.29 -12.46
C ILE A 154 -3.31 -1.61 -11.50
N ASP A 155 -3.21 -2.78 -10.87
CA ASP A 155 -4.17 -3.28 -9.89
C ASP A 155 -3.47 -4.19 -8.88
N ASN A 156 -4.14 -4.53 -7.78
CA ASN A 156 -3.73 -5.58 -6.85
C ASN A 156 -2.27 -5.46 -6.35
N LEU A 157 -1.87 -4.26 -5.93
CA LEU A 157 -0.56 -4.05 -5.31
C LEU A 157 -0.49 -4.84 -4.00
N ASP A 158 0.49 -5.73 -3.90
CA ASP A 158 0.80 -6.49 -2.71
C ASP A 158 2.24 -6.26 -2.29
N LEU A 159 2.45 -5.87 -1.03
CA LEU A 159 3.74 -5.56 -0.46
C LEU A 159 3.95 -6.34 0.84
N PRO A 160 5.19 -6.77 1.12
CA PRO A 160 5.53 -7.31 2.43
C PRO A 160 5.48 -6.20 3.48
N LEU A 161 4.39 -6.12 4.22
CA LEU A 161 4.15 -5.05 5.19
C LEU A 161 4.91 -5.26 6.50
N VAL A 162 5.44 -4.16 7.05
CA VAL A 162 5.87 -4.15 8.46
C VAL A 162 4.63 -4.11 9.34
N ALA A 163 4.53 -5.04 10.29
CA ALA A 163 3.43 -5.03 11.26
C ALA A 163 3.41 -3.68 12.02
N PRO A 164 2.26 -2.98 12.05
CA PRO A 164 2.19 -1.71 12.76
C PRO A 164 2.41 -1.94 14.26
N SER A 165 3.25 -1.11 14.87
CA SER A 165 3.50 -1.11 16.30
C SER A 165 3.61 0.31 16.83
N LEU A 166 3.18 0.48 18.07
CA LEU A 166 3.27 1.74 18.80
C LEU A 166 4.08 1.49 20.07
N ARG A 167 5.10 2.31 20.28
CA ARG A 167 5.95 2.26 21.47
C ARG A 167 5.70 3.49 22.33
N LEU A 168 5.54 3.25 23.63
CA LEU A 168 5.40 4.26 24.65
C LEU A 168 6.71 4.30 25.45
N SER A 169 7.34 5.47 25.57
CA SER A 169 8.62 5.64 26.28
C SER A 169 8.67 6.91 27.12
N ASN A 170 9.63 6.98 28.03
CA ASN A 170 9.90 8.17 28.87
C ASN A 170 8.66 8.71 29.59
N PRO A 171 7.97 7.90 30.41
CA PRO A 171 6.85 8.38 31.19
C PRO A 171 7.34 9.41 32.22
N THR A 172 6.66 10.55 32.24
CA THR A 172 6.80 11.63 33.23
C THR A 172 5.44 11.90 33.86
N PRO A 173 5.36 12.59 35.00
CA PRO A 173 4.07 12.98 35.59
C PRO A 173 3.15 13.79 34.65
N GLY A 174 3.70 14.42 33.61
CA GLY A 174 2.96 15.25 32.65
C GLY A 174 2.76 14.64 31.27
N GLY A 175 3.29 13.43 30.99
CA GLY A 175 3.19 12.84 29.64
C GLY A 175 4.25 11.78 29.33
N PHE A 176 4.23 11.28 28.11
CA PHE A 176 5.15 10.25 27.59
C PHE A 176 5.44 10.50 26.11
N GLN A 177 6.42 9.79 25.56
CA GLN A 177 6.69 9.79 24.13
C GLN A 177 5.96 8.63 23.46
N VAL A 178 5.42 8.89 22.27
CA VAL A 178 4.82 7.89 21.38
C VAL A 178 5.65 7.79 20.12
N GLN A 179 6.07 6.59 19.78
CA GLN A 179 6.68 6.28 18.50
C GLN A 179 5.83 5.29 17.72
N PHE A 180 5.59 5.58 16.45
CA PHE A 180 4.92 4.67 15.52
C PHE A 180 5.92 4.00 14.59
N GLN A 181 5.72 2.72 14.33
CA GLN A 181 6.38 1.99 13.26
C GLN A 181 5.32 1.26 12.45
N GLY A 182 5.34 1.41 11.14
CA GLY A 182 4.37 0.77 10.25
C GLY A 182 4.63 1.12 8.78
N PRO A 183 3.76 0.70 7.86
CA PRO A 183 4.04 0.83 6.43
C PRO A 183 4.03 2.26 5.90
N SER A 184 3.15 3.11 6.41
CA SER A 184 3.03 4.52 6.01
C SER A 184 2.58 5.36 7.18
N ALA A 185 2.51 6.67 6.99
CA ALA A 185 1.85 7.53 7.97
C ALA A 185 0.42 7.04 8.23
N GLN A 186 0.02 6.98 9.50
CA GLN A 186 -1.30 6.52 9.90
C GLN A 186 -1.90 7.46 10.94
N SER A 187 -3.20 7.72 10.83
CA SER A 187 -3.95 8.36 11.90
C SER A 187 -4.11 7.37 13.06
N VAL A 188 -3.84 7.84 14.28
CA VAL A 188 -4.00 7.05 15.50
C VAL A 188 -4.76 7.85 16.54
N ARG A 189 -5.65 7.18 17.26
CA ARG A 189 -6.30 7.71 18.46
C ARG A 189 -5.54 7.25 19.68
N ILE A 190 -4.99 8.19 20.44
CA ILE A 190 -4.43 7.93 21.75
C ILE A 190 -5.60 7.95 22.74
N GLN A 191 -5.81 6.83 23.43
CA GLN A 191 -6.88 6.66 24.40
C GLN A 191 -6.34 6.48 25.80
N GLY A 192 -7.05 7.01 26.78
CA GLY A 192 -6.77 6.86 28.21
C GLY A 192 -7.89 6.12 28.92
N SER A 193 -7.54 5.39 29.97
CA SER A 193 -8.48 4.72 30.87
C SER A 193 -7.97 4.76 32.32
N ALA A 194 -8.89 4.80 33.27
CA ALA A 194 -8.57 4.69 34.70
C ALA A 194 -8.74 3.25 35.24
N ASP A 195 -9.46 2.40 34.51
CA ASP A 195 -9.93 1.08 34.97
C ASP A 195 -9.71 -0.06 33.95
N LEU A 196 -9.09 0.24 32.80
CA LEU A 196 -8.93 -0.65 31.64
C LEU A 196 -10.24 -1.06 30.94
N ILE A 197 -11.38 -0.56 31.39
CA ILE A 197 -12.72 -0.88 30.86
C ILE A 197 -13.24 0.30 30.04
N ALA A 198 -13.33 1.48 30.63
CA ALA A 198 -13.79 2.69 29.99
C ALA A 198 -12.61 3.41 29.32
N TRP A 199 -12.63 3.49 27.99
CA TRP A 199 -11.58 4.14 27.19
C TRP A 199 -12.10 5.42 26.56
N GLN A 200 -11.37 6.52 26.76
CA GLN A 200 -11.69 7.82 26.17
C GLN A 200 -10.58 8.25 25.22
N THR A 201 -10.95 8.76 24.05
CA THR A 201 -9.98 9.36 23.12
C THR A 201 -9.48 10.69 23.68
N LEU A 202 -8.19 10.75 23.97
CA LEU A 202 -7.52 11.95 24.48
C LEU A 202 -6.95 12.82 23.35
N SER A 203 -6.49 12.18 22.28
CA SER A 203 -5.98 12.86 21.09
C SER A 203 -6.12 11.99 19.84
N THR A 204 -6.24 12.64 18.68
CA THR A 204 -6.09 12.01 17.38
C THR A 204 -4.94 12.70 16.66
N THR A 205 -3.97 11.92 16.20
CA THR A 205 -2.77 12.46 15.55
C THR A 205 -2.35 11.58 14.38
N ASN A 206 -1.68 12.17 13.40
CA ASN A 206 -1.09 11.43 12.29
C ASN A 206 0.38 11.19 12.59
N LEU A 207 0.76 9.91 12.73
CA LEU A 207 2.15 9.53 12.98
C LEU A 207 2.75 9.00 11.70
N ALA A 208 3.79 9.69 11.22
CA ALA A 208 4.67 9.15 10.19
C ALA A 208 5.49 7.97 10.76
N ASN A 209 5.91 7.05 9.90
CA ASN A 209 6.76 5.94 10.31
C ASN A 209 8.06 6.45 10.96
N GLY A 210 8.39 5.93 12.15
CA GLY A 210 9.55 6.30 12.95
C GLY A 210 9.40 7.61 13.74
N ALA A 211 8.36 8.41 13.50
CA ALA A 211 8.16 9.69 14.17
C ALA A 211 7.94 9.49 15.67
N VAL A 212 8.60 10.32 16.47
CA VAL A 212 8.43 10.38 17.93
C VAL A 212 7.70 11.67 18.26
N ILE A 213 6.55 11.57 18.93
CA ILE A 213 5.81 12.71 19.44
C ILE A 213 5.82 12.71 20.97
N GLN A 214 5.79 13.90 21.57
CA GLN A 214 5.49 14.04 22.99
C GLN A 214 3.97 14.16 23.14
N PHE A 215 3.39 13.28 23.94
CA PHE A 215 1.99 13.33 24.33
C PHE A 215 1.86 13.68 25.82
N ALA A 216 1.11 14.74 26.11
CA ALA A 216 0.76 15.15 27.45
C ALA A 216 -0.70 14.79 27.78
N ASP A 217 -0.92 14.21 28.96
CA ASP A 217 -2.25 14.06 29.57
C ASP A 217 -2.29 14.92 30.84
N PRO A 218 -2.76 16.19 30.75
CA PRO A 218 -2.84 17.08 31.91
C PRO A 218 -3.78 16.59 33.00
N GLN A 219 -4.68 15.65 32.69
CA GLN A 219 -5.62 15.08 33.65
C GLN A 219 -5.04 13.85 34.35
N ALA A 220 -3.93 13.27 33.86
CA ALA A 220 -3.31 12.09 34.46
C ALA A 220 -3.06 12.21 35.97
N PRO A 221 -2.61 13.37 36.53
CA PRO A 221 -2.41 13.52 37.97
C PRO A 221 -3.69 13.38 38.81
N ASN A 222 -4.87 13.50 38.20
CA ASN A 222 -6.16 13.36 38.90
C ASN A 222 -6.59 11.89 39.07
N TYR A 223 -5.83 10.93 38.56
CA TYR A 223 -6.14 9.50 38.65
C TYR A 223 -5.05 8.74 39.40
N GLN A 224 -5.45 7.81 40.26
CA GLN A 224 -4.51 6.92 40.95
C GLN A 224 -3.73 6.02 39.98
N PHE A 225 -4.40 5.56 38.93
CA PHE A 225 -3.81 4.84 37.81
C PHE A 225 -4.32 5.43 36.50
N ARG A 226 -3.42 5.53 35.52
CA ARG A 226 -3.75 6.01 34.19
C ARG A 226 -3.10 5.10 33.16
N PHE A 227 -3.94 4.42 32.37
CA PHE A 227 -3.53 3.50 31.33
C PHE A 227 -3.72 4.14 29.96
N TYR A 228 -2.83 3.82 29.03
CA TYR A 228 -2.85 4.37 27.68
C TYR A 228 -2.81 3.25 26.65
N ARG A 229 -3.53 3.44 25.55
CA ARG A 229 -3.41 2.64 24.35
C ARG A 229 -3.50 3.56 23.14
N ALA A 230 -3.01 3.09 22.00
CA ALA A 230 -3.26 3.75 20.74
C ALA A 230 -3.94 2.78 19.78
N VAL A 231 -4.96 3.27 19.10
CA VAL A 231 -5.79 2.48 18.18
C VAL A 231 -5.88 3.16 16.83
N SER A 232 -5.98 2.37 15.77
CA SER A 232 -6.40 2.89 14.46
C SER A 232 -7.85 3.38 14.56
N PRO A 233 -8.24 4.49 13.89
CA PRO A 233 -9.58 5.08 13.92
C PRO A 233 -10.72 4.11 13.59
#